data_AF-A0A257JKB0-F1
#
_entry.id   AF-A0A257JKB0-F1
#
_cell.length_a   1.000
_cell.length_b   1.000
_cell.length_c   1.000
_cell.angle_alpha   90.00
_cell.angle_beta   90.00
_cell.angle_gamma   90.00
#
_symmetry.space_group_name_H-M   'P 1'
#
loop_
_entity.id
_entity.type
_entity.pdbx_description
1 polymer ?
#
loop_
_entity_poly.entity_id
_entity_poly.type
_entity_poly.pdbx_seq_one_letter_code
_entity_poly.pdbx_strand_id
1 'polypeptide(L)'
;MLKRLELVLPHALAAPDWTASIAFRYRKRGASGWLQPVRQVAPISLADLQEVDGQKERLVRNTAQFVAGQPANNVLLTGARGTGKSSLIRACLNTY
;
A
#
# COMPACT_ATOMS: atom_id res chain seq x y z
N MET A 1 3.36 11.06 41.74
CA MET A 1 4.50 10.65 40.88
C MET A 1 4.10 9.48 39.96
N LEU A 2 2.96 9.57 39.23
CA LEU A 2 2.51 8.50 38.32
C LEU A 2 2.21 8.95 36.87
N LYS A 3 2.18 10.26 36.55
CA LYS A 3 1.85 10.77 35.21
C LYS A 3 2.92 10.50 34.12
N ARG A 4 4.06 9.91 34.47
CA ARG A 4 5.19 9.69 33.54
C ARG A 4 5.18 8.32 32.86
N LEU A 5 4.36 7.36 33.32
CA LEU A 5 4.30 6.02 32.73
C LEU A 5 3.32 5.90 31.54
N GLU A 6 2.33 6.80 31.44
CA GLU A 6 1.41 6.84 30.27
C GLU A 6 2.13 7.20 28.96
N LEU A 7 3.31 7.82 29.04
CA LEU A 7 4.16 8.13 27.89
C LEU A 7 4.92 6.92 27.31
N VAL A 8 4.93 5.79 28.02
CA VAL A 8 5.72 4.58 27.68
C VAL A 8 4.82 3.39 27.32
N LEU A 9 3.54 3.44 27.73
CA LEU A 9 2.57 2.42 27.34
C LEU A 9 2.28 2.54 25.85
N PRO A 10 2.40 1.45 25.08
CA PRO A 10 2.05 1.51 23.68
C PRO A 10 0.57 1.84 23.55
N HIS A 11 0.26 2.98 22.94
CA HIS A 11 -1.12 3.30 22.60
C HIS A 11 -1.62 2.19 21.67
N ALA A 12 -2.75 1.58 22.02
CA ALA A 12 -3.43 0.62 21.17
C ALA A 12 -3.58 1.21 19.77
N LEU A 13 -3.33 0.40 18.74
CA LEU A 13 -3.50 0.79 17.34
C LEU A 13 -4.96 1.25 17.13
N ALA A 14 -5.18 2.57 17.15
CA ALA A 14 -6.47 3.13 16.76
C ALA A 14 -6.60 3.05 15.25
N ALA A 15 -7.79 2.69 14.77
CA ALA A 15 -8.09 2.73 13.34
C ALA A 15 -7.94 4.17 12.83
N PRO A 16 -7.26 4.40 11.69
CA PRO A 16 -7.25 5.71 11.06
C PRO A 16 -8.64 6.05 10.51
N ASP A 17 -8.86 7.32 10.22
CA ASP A 17 -9.95 7.72 9.33
C ASP A 17 -9.69 7.16 7.92
N TRP A 18 -10.42 6.12 7.55
CA TRP A 18 -10.30 5.45 6.25
C TRP A 18 -10.74 6.34 5.08
N THR A 19 -11.47 7.42 5.33
CA THR A 19 -11.87 8.37 4.29
C THR A 19 -10.79 9.40 3.98
N ALA A 20 -9.77 9.53 4.84
CA ALA A 20 -8.72 10.54 4.69
C ALA A 20 -7.75 10.26 3.52
N SER A 21 -7.68 9.03 3.02
CA SER A 21 -6.88 8.65 1.84
C SER A 21 -7.24 7.23 1.39
N ILE A 22 -7.00 6.92 0.12
CA ILE A 22 -7.03 5.55 -0.41
C ILE A 22 -5.76 4.75 -0.06
N ALA A 23 -4.73 5.40 0.46
CA ALA A 23 -3.45 4.78 0.79
C ALA A 23 -2.95 5.19 2.17
N PHE A 24 -2.44 4.22 2.91
CA PHE A 24 -1.88 4.43 4.25
C PHE A 24 -0.47 3.88 4.34
N ARG A 25 0.39 4.58 5.06
CA ARG A 25 1.74 4.14 5.41
C ARG A 25 1.76 3.78 6.89
N TYR A 26 2.15 2.54 7.18
CA TYR A 26 2.44 2.15 8.55
C TYR A 26 3.70 2.88 9.05
N ARG A 27 3.58 3.52 10.21
CA ARG A 27 4.68 4.16 10.94
C ARG A 27 4.77 3.51 12.32
N LYS A 28 5.99 3.44 12.85
CA LYS A 28 6.27 2.88 14.18
C LYS A 28 7.13 3.84 14.97
N ARG A 29 6.81 4.04 16.25
CA ARG A 29 7.62 4.77 17.24
C ARG A 29 7.66 3.95 18.52
N GLY A 30 8.85 3.43 18.85
CA GLY A 30 9.02 2.51 19.98
C GLY A 30 8.15 1.25 19.80
N ALA A 31 7.35 0.91 20.80
CA ALA A 31 6.44 -0.23 20.76
C ALA A 31 5.10 0.03 20.04
N SER A 32 4.78 1.30 19.69
CA SER A 32 3.51 1.67 19.06
C SER A 32 3.62 1.85 17.55
N GLY A 33 2.57 1.51 16.82
CA GLY A 33 2.41 1.83 15.41
C GLY A 33 1.18 2.68 15.15
N TRP A 34 1.10 3.29 13.97
CA TRP A 34 -0.11 3.92 13.45
C TRP A 34 -0.10 3.91 11.92
N LEU A 35 -1.29 4.02 11.33
CA LEU A 35 -1.47 4.21 9.90
C LEU A 35 -1.55 5.70 9.60
N GLN A 36 -0.57 6.21 8.85
CA GLN A 36 -0.53 7.59 8.40
C GLN A 36 -1.12 7.68 6.98
N PRO A 37 -2.14 8.52 6.72
CA PRO A 37 -2.68 8.69 5.38
C PRO A 37 -1.62 9.28 4.44
N VAL A 38 -1.55 8.74 3.23
CA VAL A 38 -0.70 9.26 2.16
C VAL A 38 -1.48 10.38 1.48
N ARG A 39 -1.11 11.63 1.78
CA ARG A 39 -1.80 12.82 1.25
C ARG A 39 -1.62 13.01 -0.25
N GLN A 40 -0.48 12.59 -0.78
CA GLN A 40 -0.14 12.68 -2.20
C GLN A 40 0.19 11.29 -2.70
N VAL A 41 -0.82 10.62 -3.26
CA VAL A 41 -0.61 9.37 -3.99
C VAL A 41 0.00 9.74 -5.36
N ALA A 42 1.03 9.01 -5.77
CA ALA A 42 1.68 9.28 -7.05
C ALA A 42 0.66 9.04 -8.19
N PRO A 43 0.43 10.01 -9.10
CA PRO A 43 -0.59 9.92 -10.15
C PRO A 43 -0.06 9.10 -11.34
N ILE A 44 0.37 7.87 -11.09
CA ILE A 44 0.89 6.97 -12.12
C ILE A 44 -0.23 6.05 -12.62
N SER A 45 -0.37 5.94 -13.92
CA SER A 45 -1.29 5.02 -14.59
C SER A 45 -0.56 3.77 -15.08
N LEU A 46 -1.32 2.73 -15.42
CA LEU A 46 -0.76 1.52 -16.05
C LEU A 46 -0.20 1.81 -17.46
N ALA A 47 -0.68 2.86 -18.12
CA ALA A 47 -0.22 3.27 -19.44
C ALA A 47 1.17 3.96 -19.39
N ASP A 48 1.52 4.57 -18.25
CA ASP A 48 2.83 5.22 -18.07
C ASP A 48 3.98 4.21 -17.93
N LEU A 49 3.67 2.94 -17.70
CA LEU A 49 4.63 1.87 -17.50
C LEU A 49 4.93 1.16 -18.82
N GLN A 50 6.10 1.43 -19.39
CA GLN A 50 6.53 0.88 -20.68
C GLN A 50 7.37 -0.40 -20.51
N GLU A 51 7.43 -1.23 -21.55
CA GLU A 51 8.25 -2.45 -21.62
C GLU A 51 7.91 -3.54 -20.56
N VAL A 52 6.72 -3.49 -19.96
CA VAL A 52 6.29 -4.42 -18.90
C VAL A 52 4.88 -4.98 -19.13
N ASP A 53 4.38 -4.98 -20.36
CA ASP A 53 2.99 -5.32 -20.70
C ASP A 53 2.55 -6.69 -20.19
N GLY A 54 3.35 -7.74 -20.43
CA GLY A 54 3.01 -9.08 -19.94
C GLY A 54 2.92 -9.18 -18.41
N GLN A 55 3.71 -8.38 -17.68
CA GLN A 55 3.65 -8.33 -16.22
C GLN A 55 2.43 -7.54 -15.74
N LYS A 56 2.12 -6.42 -16.42
CA LYS A 56 0.92 -5.60 -16.17
C LYS A 56 -0.35 -6.42 -16.34
N GLU A 57 -0.52 -7.10 -17.46
CA GLU A 57 -1.73 -7.87 -17.75
C GLU A 57 -2.01 -8.95 -16.69
N ARG A 58 -0.97 -9.70 -16.31
CA ARG A 58 -1.08 -10.74 -15.29
C ARG A 58 -1.48 -10.17 -13.92
N LEU A 59 -0.85 -9.07 -13.52
CA LEU A 59 -1.16 -8.41 -12.25
C LEU A 59 -2.58 -7.83 -12.26
N VAL A 60 -2.96 -7.14 -13.33
CA VAL A 60 -4.29 -6.51 -13.48
C VAL A 60 -5.38 -7.56 -13.44
N ARG A 61 -5.24 -8.67 -14.18
CA ARG A 61 -6.22 -9.76 -14.16
C ARG A 61 -6.36 -10.39 -12.77
N ASN A 62 -5.24 -10.66 -12.11
CA ASN A 62 -5.24 -11.22 -10.76
C ASN A 62 -5.86 -10.26 -9.74
N THR A 63 -5.58 -8.96 -9.87
CA THR A 63 -6.12 -7.91 -8.99
C THR A 63 -7.62 -7.72 -9.21
N ALA A 64 -8.09 -7.75 -10.46
CA ALA A 64 -9.53 -7.72 -10.77
C ALA A 64 -10.28 -8.87 -10.12
N GLN A 65 -9.71 -10.09 -10.14
CA GLN A 65 -10.28 -11.24 -9.44
C GLN A 65 -10.34 -11.00 -7.93
N PHE A 66 -9.25 -10.53 -7.34
CA PHE A 66 -9.20 -10.23 -5.91
C PHE A 66 -10.25 -9.20 -5.48
N VAL A 67 -10.35 -8.08 -6.21
CA VAL A 67 -11.34 -7.02 -5.95
C VAL A 67 -12.77 -7.53 -6.12
N ALA A 68 -13.00 -8.44 -7.07
CA ALA A 68 -14.30 -9.09 -7.28
C ALA A 68 -14.61 -10.21 -6.27
N GLY A 69 -13.76 -10.47 -5.27
CA GLY A 69 -13.95 -11.55 -4.29
C GLY A 69 -13.75 -12.96 -4.86
N GLN A 70 -13.13 -13.07 -6.04
CA GLN A 70 -12.81 -14.34 -6.70
C GLN A 70 -11.45 -14.87 -6.23
N PRO A 71 -11.15 -16.17 -6.44
CA PRO A 71 -9.82 -16.71 -6.19
C PRO A 71 -8.74 -15.90 -6.92
N ALA A 72 -7.73 -15.47 -6.18
CA ALA A 72 -6.59 -14.70 -6.70
C ALA A 72 -5.29 -15.18 -6.07
N ASN A 73 -4.18 -15.02 -6.79
CA ASN A 73 -2.87 -15.45 -6.36
C ASN A 73 -2.15 -14.35 -5.57
N ASN A 74 -1.28 -14.76 -4.64
CA ASN A 74 -0.28 -13.87 -4.08
C ASN A 74 0.75 -13.52 -5.16
N VAL A 75 1.10 -12.23 -5.28
CA VAL A 75 2.04 -11.75 -6.30
C VAL A 75 3.37 -11.35 -5.66
N LEU A 76 4.47 -11.92 -6.16
CA LEU A 76 5.83 -11.49 -5.86
C LEU A 76 6.40 -10.72 -7.06
N LEU A 77 6.74 -9.44 -6.87
CA LEU A 77 7.41 -8.63 -7.88
C LEU A 77 8.93 -8.64 -7.64
N THR A 78 9.69 -9.16 -8.60
CA THR A 78 11.17 -9.27 -8.53
C THR A 78 11.85 -8.44 -9.62
N GLY A 79 13.16 -8.22 -9.49
CA GLY A 79 13.98 -7.47 -10.44
C GLY A 79 14.83 -6.38 -9.80
N ALA A 80 15.75 -5.79 -10.56
CA ALA A 80 16.74 -4.82 -10.07
C ALA A 80 16.10 -3.52 -9.53
N ARG A 81 16.88 -2.72 -8.80
CA ARG A 81 16.44 -1.39 -8.36
C ARG A 81 16.10 -0.53 -9.59
N GLY A 82 14.97 0.18 -9.53
CA GLY A 82 14.55 1.06 -10.63
C GLY A 82 13.69 0.42 -11.72
N THR A 83 13.45 -0.91 -11.69
CA THR A 83 12.63 -1.59 -12.72
C THR A 83 11.11 -1.42 -12.56
N GLY A 84 10.64 -0.34 -11.93
CA GLY A 84 9.21 -0.03 -11.89
C GLY A 84 8.30 -0.91 -11.01
N LYS A 85 8.81 -1.85 -10.21
CA LYS A 85 7.97 -2.70 -9.32
C LYS A 85 7.00 -1.92 -8.42
N SER A 86 7.51 -0.92 -7.70
CA SER A 86 6.67 -0.07 -6.83
C SER A 86 5.74 0.83 -7.64
N SER A 87 6.19 1.26 -8.82
CA SER A 87 5.40 2.04 -9.76
C SER A 87 4.21 1.24 -10.27
N LEU A 88 4.40 -0.06 -10.55
CA LEU A 88 3.37 -0.99 -10.96
C LEU A 88 2.27 -1.17 -9.90
N ILE A 89 2.64 -1.37 -8.63
CA ILE A 89 1.66 -1.45 -7.54
C ILE A 89 0.88 -0.14 -7.37
N ARG A 90 1.55 1.01 -7.48
CA ARG A 90 0.90 2.32 -7.41
C ARG A 90 -0.08 2.53 -8.57
N ALA A 91 0.29 2.11 -9.77
CA ALA A 91 -0.58 2.19 -10.93
C ALA A 91 -1.82 1.30 -10.79
N CYS A 92 -1.67 0.08 -10.26
CA CYS A 92 -2.81 -0.77 -9.91
C CYS A 92 -3.72 -0.13 -8.87
N LEU A 93 -3.16 0.43 -7.79
CA LEU A 93 -3.94 1.16 -6.77
C LEU A 93 -4.74 2.33 -7.36
N ASN A 94 -4.20 3.04 -8.36
CA ASN A 94 -4.92 4.15 -8.99
C ASN A 94 -6.02 3.67 -9.96
N THR A 95 -6.02 2.40 -10.35
CA THR A 95 -6.95 1.83 -11.34
C THR A 95 -8.20 1.21 -10.71
N TYR A 96 -8.08 0.70 -9.48
CA TYR A 96 -9.13 -0.02 -8.74
C TYR A 96 -9.46 0.68 -7.43
#